data_AF-A0A931LCT1-F1
#
_entry.id   AF-A0A931LCT1-F1
#
_cell.length_a   1.000
_cell.length_b   1.000
_cell.length_c   1.000
_cell.angle_alpha   90.00
_cell.angle_beta   90.00
_cell.angle_gamma   90.00
#
_symmetry.space_group_name_H-M   'P 1'
#
loop_
_entity.id
_entity.type
_entity.pdbx_description
1 polymer ?
#
loop_
_entity_poly.entity_id
_entity_poly.type
_entity_poly.pdbx_seq_one_letter_code
_entity_poly.pdbx_strand_id
1 'polypeptide(L)'
;MGEPVILTVLPVGSGVVGAALGYGLGRTGRAWAVWGPVGLMLACVGWLWFLARATHGWDGLGYFIAALFIVLPAAVGLAIGGLIGRHHAKTRANAKPPNAP
;
A
#
# COMPACT_ATOMS: atom_id res chain seq x y z
N MET A 1 -25.26 -10.97 14.28
CA MET A 1 -24.98 -9.59 13.81
C MET A 1 -23.47 -9.31 13.80
N GLY A 2 -22.65 -10.12 13.09
CA GLY A 2 -21.17 -10.00 13.11
C GLY A 2 -20.49 -9.98 11.73
N GLU A 3 -21.24 -10.18 10.65
CA GLU A 3 -20.70 -10.33 9.30
C GLU A 3 -20.16 -9.05 8.62
N PRO A 4 -20.70 -7.83 8.85
CA PRO A 4 -20.17 -6.65 8.17
C PRO A 4 -18.81 -6.21 8.70
N VAL A 5 -18.43 -6.65 9.91
CA VAL A 5 -17.18 -6.25 10.55
C VAL A 5 -15.98 -6.84 9.80
N ILE A 6 -16.04 -8.12 9.43
CA ILE A 6 -14.92 -8.81 8.76
C ILE A 6 -14.64 -8.20 7.38
N LEU A 7 -15.70 -7.93 6.61
CA LEU A 7 -15.60 -7.33 5.27
C LEU A 7 -15.03 -5.91 5.28
N THR A 8 -15.16 -5.19 6.40
CA THR A 8 -14.65 -3.81 6.52
C THR A 8 -13.27 -3.76 7.18
N VAL A 9 -12.99 -4.65 8.14
CA VAL A 9 -11.73 -4.68 8.87
C VAL A 9 -10.58 -5.16 8.00
N LEU A 10 -10.80 -6.11 7.09
CA LEU A 10 -9.75 -6.64 6.20
C LEU A 10 -9.18 -5.56 5.26
N PRO A 11 -9.99 -4.81 4.50
CA PRO A 11 -9.50 -3.76 3.60
C PRO A 11 -8.92 -2.57 4.34
N VAL A 12 -9.57 -2.16 5.44
CA VAL A 12 -9.08 -1.04 6.25
C VAL A 12 -7.77 -1.41 6.94
N GLY A 13 -7.67 -2.62 7.50
CA GLY A 13 -6.46 -3.11 8.14
C GLY A 13 -5.29 -3.23 7.16
N SER A 14 -5.51 -3.82 5.98
CA SER A 14 -4.48 -3.92 4.94
C SER A 14 -4.03 -2.54 4.44
N GLY A 15 -4.97 -1.61 4.26
CA GLY A 15 -4.70 -0.22 3.93
C GLY A 15 -3.90 0.52 5.00
N VAL A 16 -4.23 0.36 6.28
CA VAL A 16 -3.51 0.99 7.40
C VAL A 16 -2.08 0.43 7.50
N VAL A 17 -1.90 -0.88 7.36
CA VAL A 17 -0.56 -1.50 7.36
C VAL A 17 0.26 -0.99 6.17
N GLY A 18 -0.35 -0.95 4.98
CA GLY A 18 0.26 -0.35 3.79
C GLY A 18 0.68 1.10 4.05
N ALA A 19 -0.20 1.92 4.60
CA ALA A 19 0.05 3.32 4.90
C ALA A 19 1.16 3.53 5.94
N ALA A 20 1.20 2.73 7.00
CA ALA A 20 2.26 2.79 7.99
C ALA A 20 3.63 2.47 7.38
N LEU A 21 3.71 1.42 6.56
CA LEU A 21 4.93 1.04 5.84
C LEU A 21 5.35 2.11 4.83
N GLY A 22 4.40 2.59 4.02
CA GLY A 22 4.61 3.67 3.07
C GLY A 22 5.14 4.92 3.75
N TYR A 23 4.56 5.31 4.87
CA TYR A 23 4.98 6.47 5.66
C TYR A 23 6.42 6.34 6.18
N GLY A 24 6.78 5.16 6.71
CA GLY A 24 8.16 4.86 7.11
C GLY A 24 9.14 4.97 5.95
N LEU A 25 8.81 4.36 4.81
CA LEU A 25 9.65 4.38 3.60
C LEU A 25 9.76 5.80 3.00
N GLY A 26 8.67 6.56 2.99
CA GLY A 26 8.62 7.93 2.47
C GLY A 26 9.55 8.89 3.22
N ARG A 27 9.80 8.63 4.51
CA ARG A 27 10.74 9.41 5.32
C ARG A 27 12.20 9.28 4.90
N THR A 28 12.56 8.21 4.18
CA THR A 28 13.94 8.01 3.69
C THR A 28 14.31 8.96 2.55
N GLY A 29 13.35 9.71 1.98
CA GLY A 29 13.57 10.67 0.91
C GLY A 29 13.79 10.06 -0.49
N ARG A 30 13.98 8.73 -0.58
CA ARG A 30 14.21 8.02 -1.84
C ARG A 30 12.88 7.65 -2.50
N ALA A 31 12.61 8.22 -3.68
CA ALA A 31 11.37 7.96 -4.42
C ALA A 31 11.14 6.46 -4.72
N TRP A 32 12.21 5.75 -5.08
CA TRP A 32 12.18 4.32 -5.37
C TRP A 32 11.79 3.45 -4.17
N ALA A 33 12.06 3.90 -2.94
CA ALA A 33 11.69 3.15 -1.74
C ALA A 33 10.17 3.06 -1.52
N VAL A 34 9.39 4.00 -2.10
CA VAL A 34 7.93 3.97 -2.06
C VAL A 34 7.38 3.36 -3.35
N TRP A 35 7.84 3.84 -4.51
CA TRP A 35 7.27 3.43 -5.79
C TRP A 35 7.64 2.01 -6.21
N GLY A 36 8.80 1.48 -5.78
CA GLY A 36 9.18 0.09 -6.03
C GLY A 36 8.17 -0.90 -5.42
N PRO A 37 7.91 -0.82 -4.10
CA PRO A 37 6.88 -1.64 -3.46
C PRO A 37 5.46 -1.43 -4.02
N VAL A 38 5.06 -0.19 -4.35
CA VAL A 38 3.75 0.06 -5.01
C VAL A 38 3.69 -0.68 -6.35
N GLY A 39 4.72 -0.56 -7.18
CA GLY A 39 4.79 -1.23 -8.48
C GLY A 39 4.75 -2.75 -8.34
N LEU A 40 5.46 -3.30 -7.36
CA LEU A 40 5.43 -4.74 -7.06
C LEU A 40 4.04 -5.19 -6.61
N MET A 41 3.35 -4.43 -5.75
CA MET A 41 1.98 -4.74 -5.34
C MET A 41 1.01 -4.69 -6.51
N LEU A 42 1.13 -3.71 -7.41
CA LEU A 42 0.31 -3.64 -8.63
C LEU A 42 0.59 -4.80 -9.58
N ALA A 43 1.86 -5.22 -9.70
CA ALA A 43 2.23 -6.41 -10.47
C ALA A 43 1.62 -7.68 -9.85
N CYS A 44 1.61 -7.81 -8.52
CA CYS A 44 0.92 -8.89 -7.82
C CYS A 44 -0.60 -8.87 -8.08
N VAL A 45 -1.24 -7.70 -8.10
CA VAL A 45 -2.66 -7.59 -8.48
C VAL A 45 -2.89 -8.09 -9.89
N GLY A 46 -2.07 -7.64 -10.86
CA GLY A 46 -2.14 -8.09 -12.25
C GLY A 46 -1.97 -9.61 -12.38
N TRP A 47 -1.03 -10.17 -11.62
CA TRP A 47 -0.79 -11.62 -11.60
C TRP A 47 -1.95 -12.41 -10.99
N LEU A 48 -2.49 -11.95 -9.86
CA LEU A 48 -3.67 -12.55 -9.22
C LEU A 48 -4.90 -12.47 -10.14
N TRP A 49 -5.07 -11.38 -10.89
CA TRP A 49 -6.14 -11.28 -11.89
C TRP A 49 -5.95 -12.21 -13.08
N PHE A 50 -4.70 -12.44 -13.50
CA PHE A 50 -4.42 -13.43 -14.53
C PHE A 50 -4.76 -14.84 -14.02
N LEU A 51 -4.32 -15.20 -12.81
CA LEU A 51 -4.66 -16.46 -12.16
C LEU A 51 -6.17 -16.64 -11.96
N ALA A 52 -6.87 -15.59 -11.52
CA ALA A 52 -8.32 -15.60 -11.35
C ALA A 52 -9.07 -15.86 -12.67
N ARG A 53 -8.50 -15.47 -13.81
CA ARG A 53 -9.04 -15.79 -15.13
C ARG A 53 -8.67 -17.19 -15.61
N ALA A 54 -7.50 -17.70 -15.22
CA ALA A 54 -7.05 -19.04 -15.59
C ALA A 54 -7.72 -20.16 -14.77
N THR A 55 -8.13 -19.85 -13.53
CA THR A 55 -8.79 -20.80 -12.63
C THR A 55 -10.31 -20.58 -12.64
N HIS A 56 -11.05 -21.67 -12.83
CA HIS A 56 -12.52 -21.65 -12.78
C HIS A 56 -13.00 -22.15 -11.41
N GLY A 57 -14.14 -21.61 -10.95
CA GLY A 57 -14.75 -22.01 -9.68
C GLY A 57 -14.31 -21.15 -8.49
N TRP A 58 -14.38 -21.72 -7.29
CA TRP A 58 -14.19 -21.01 -6.02
C TRP A 58 -12.77 -20.44 -5.84
N ASP A 59 -11.76 -21.07 -6.44
CA ASP A 59 -10.36 -20.59 -6.36
C ASP A 59 -10.15 -19.27 -7.10
N GLY A 60 -10.74 -19.13 -8.30
CA GLY A 60 -10.69 -17.89 -9.07
C GLY A 60 -11.31 -16.71 -8.34
N LEU A 61 -12.44 -16.95 -7.65
CA LEU A 61 -13.08 -15.97 -6.79
C LEU A 61 -12.20 -15.59 -5.60
N GLY A 62 -11.50 -16.56 -5.00
CA GLY A 62 -10.55 -16.32 -3.91
C GLY A 62 -9.40 -15.39 -4.32
N TYR A 63 -8.78 -15.62 -5.48
CA TYR A 63 -7.75 -14.73 -6.02
C TYR A 63 -8.27 -13.33 -6.31
N PHE A 64 -9.49 -13.22 -6.85
CA PHE A 64 -10.12 -11.94 -7.11
C PHE A 64 -10.38 -11.15 -5.82
N ILE A 65 -10.94 -11.79 -4.80
CA ILE A 65 -11.20 -11.16 -3.50
C ILE A 65 -9.89 -10.74 -2.83
N ALA A 66 -8.86 -11.59 -2.83
CA ALA A 66 -7.56 -11.26 -2.26
C ALA A 66 -6.92 -10.05 -2.95
N ALA A 67 -6.96 -10.00 -4.29
CA ALA A 67 -6.44 -8.86 -5.04
C ALA A 67 -7.17 -7.56 -4.67
N LEU A 68 -8.51 -7.59 -4.62
CA LEU A 68 -9.33 -6.38 -4.46
C LEU A 68 -9.41 -5.87 -3.02
N PHE A 69 -9.45 -6.77 -2.03
CA PHE A 69 -9.70 -6.43 -0.63
C PHE A 69 -8.45 -6.49 0.26
N ILE A 70 -7.34 -7.04 -0.23
CA ILE A 70 -6.08 -7.10 0.54
C ILE A 70 -4.99 -6.31 -0.17
N VAL A 71 -4.68 -6.66 -1.42
CA VAL A 71 -3.52 -6.09 -2.11
C VAL A 71 -3.81 -4.66 -2.57
N LEU A 72 -4.98 -4.39 -3.14
CA LEU A 72 -5.34 -3.06 -3.63
C LEU A 72 -5.39 -2.00 -2.50
N PRO A 73 -6.08 -2.25 -1.36
CA PRO A 73 -6.13 -1.25 -0.28
C PRO A 73 -4.75 -1.05 0.35
N ALA A 74 -3.94 -2.11 0.49
CA ALA A 74 -2.57 -1.99 0.96
C ALA A 74 -1.69 -1.16 0.02
N ALA A 75 -1.82 -1.32 -1.30
CA ALA A 75 -1.09 -0.54 -2.29
C ALA A 75 -1.48 0.95 -2.24
N VAL A 76 -2.79 1.24 -2.13
CA VAL A 76 -3.31 2.60 -1.98
C VAL A 76 -2.81 3.22 -0.68
N GLY A 77 -2.92 2.48 0.43
CA GLY A 77 -2.39 2.89 1.72
C GLY A 77 -0.92 3.24 1.64
N LEU A 78 -0.10 2.35 1.06
CA LEU A 78 1.34 2.53 0.90
C LEU A 78 1.69 3.75 0.06
N ALA A 79 0.97 4.00 -1.03
CA ALA A 79 1.14 5.19 -1.84
C ALA A 79 0.82 6.47 -1.03
N ILE A 80 -0.33 6.52 -0.34
CA ILE A 80 -0.75 7.67 0.47
C ILE A 80 0.25 7.92 1.61
N GLY A 81 0.56 6.88 2.38
CA GLY A 81 1.54 6.94 3.46
C GLY A 81 2.90 7.43 2.97
N GLY A 82 3.38 6.90 1.85
CA GLY A 82 4.66 7.30 1.24
C GLY A 82 4.70 8.74 0.77
N LEU A 83 3.60 9.26 0.21
CA LEU A 83 3.48 10.67 -0.14
C LEU A 83 3.54 11.55 1.12
N ILE A 84 2.73 11.25 2.14
CA ILE A 84 2.72 12.00 3.40
C ILE A 84 4.10 11.95 4.07
N GLY A 85 4.75 10.79 4.10
CA GLY A 85 6.08 10.59 4.66
C GLY A 85 7.14 11.44 3.95
N ARG A 86 7.09 11.50 2.61
CA ARG A 86 7.98 12.38 1.82
C ARG A 86 7.71 13.85 2.08
N HIS A 87 6.45 14.27 2.16
CA HIS A 87 6.10 15.66 2.47
C HIS A 87 6.69 16.07 3.83
N HIS A 88 6.54 15.24 4.87
CA HIS A 88 7.10 15.51 6.20
C HIS A 88 8.64 15.49 6.22
N ALA A 89 9.28 14.66 5.40
CA ALA A 89 10.75 14.64 5.30
C ALA A 89 11.29 15.91 4.64
N LYS A 90 10.63 16.39 3.57
CA LYS A 90 11.01 17.64 2.87
C LYS A 90 10.87 18.85 3.77
N THR A 91 9.80 18.96 4.55
CA THR A 91 9.61 20.09 5.47
C THR A 91 10.67 20.12 6.57
N ARG A 92 11.14 18.96 7.05
CA ARG A 92 12.25 18.88 8.02
C ARG A 92 13.59 19.25 7.42
N ALA A 93 13.86 18.88 6.16
CA ALA A 93 15.08 19.25 5.46
C ALA A 93 15.17 20.77 5.27
N ASN A 94 14.06 21.43 4.94
CA ASN A 94 14.00 22.89 4.76
C ASN A 94 14.03 23.68 6.09
N ALA A 95 13.64 23.05 7.20
CA ALA A 95 13.67 23.67 8.52
C ALA A 95 15.06 23.65 9.18
N LYS A 96 16.04 22.90 8.64
CA LYS A 96 17.41 22.92 9.14
C LYS A 96 18.12 24.15 8.56
N PRO A 97 18.46 25.18 9.37
CA PRO A 97 19.13 26.37 8.86
C PRO A 97 20.50 25.99 8.26
N PRO A 98 20.91 26.61 7.13
CA PRO A 98 22.13 26.24 6.41
C PRO A 98 23.43 26.38 7.22
N ASN A 99 23.38 27.07 8.37
CA ASN A 99 24.55 27.41 9.18
C ASN A 99 24.24 27.14 10.68
N ALA A 100 24.14 25.88 11.09
CA ALA A 100 24.45 25.54 12.48
C ALA A 100 25.96 25.20 12.52
N PRO A 101 26.75 25.85 13.38
CA PRO A 101 28.21 25.78 13.40
C PRO A 101 28.76 24.36 13.62
#